data_AF-A0A960ELQ1-F1
#
_entry.id   AF-A0A960ELQ1-F1
#
_cell.length_a   1.000
_cell.length_b   1.000
_cell.length_c   1.000
_cell.angle_alpha   90.00
_cell.angle_beta   90.00
_cell.angle_gamma   90.00
#
_symmetry.space_group_name_H-M   'P 1'
#
loop_
_entity.id
_entity.type
_entity.pdbx_description
1 polymer ?
#
loop_
_entity_poly.entity_id
_entity_poly.type
_entity_poly.pdbx_seq_one_letter_code
_entity_poly.pdbx_strand_id
1 'polypeptide(L)'
;MNLPADPPRGRAAPWLATALPVAAWTALVWVAWARAEPYRATWKLRGAPLAGFFDRHVSPATVVVLAVGLALARYLPGWCRTLGWRRMLVGASLAFVAWGAATALVRGVDHLDRGLSHRHEYPAVVPAVDEIGVGAFVETYTDEEVLRHYPIHVQGHPVGIALAYVGLDRIGLGGSGWAALATVAVGATAVPAVLVAVREVADEDRARRVAPFLALAPATVWAVTSADQVFAAVAAWATALAVLATAEGRAPRDRALLALASGVLWGVGIHLTYGLAPIGLVAAIVVAWRRRWEVLVPIALGALAVVGAFVVAGFWWLDGLEATRIRYDAGIGSIRPRRFFTFLGNPAAFSLALGPAAWVAVARVRDARLWLLAAGGIGAAAAANLSGLSKAEVERIWLPFVPWVLVLAGGLAALGRRESGRSWSWSPGWPPVAGNLLAVQVVLAVVIVSVVNTPW
;
A
#
# COMPACT_ATOMS: atom_id res chain seq x y z
N MET A 1 15.68 -19.30 58.36
CA MET A 1 16.63 -19.24 57.24
C MET A 1 15.93 -18.49 56.12
N ASN A 2 16.17 -17.19 56.00
CA ASN A 2 15.50 -16.30 55.04
C ASN A 2 16.15 -16.50 53.66
N LEU A 3 15.38 -16.94 52.67
CA LEU A 3 15.83 -16.96 51.28
C LEU A 3 16.04 -15.51 50.79
N PRO A 4 17.12 -15.21 50.06
CA PRO A 4 17.32 -13.87 49.49
C PRO A 4 16.21 -13.57 48.49
N ALA A 5 15.64 -12.36 48.58
CA ALA A 5 14.75 -11.85 47.56
C ALA A 5 15.48 -11.80 46.21
N ASP A 6 14.83 -12.34 45.16
CA ASP A 6 15.28 -12.20 43.78
C ASP A 6 15.58 -10.71 43.49
N PRO A 7 16.76 -10.37 42.91
CA PRO A 7 17.04 -8.99 42.55
C PRO A 7 15.96 -8.51 41.56
N PRO A 8 15.53 -7.23 41.64
CA PRO A 8 14.56 -6.70 40.70
C PRO A 8 15.15 -6.82 39.29
N ARG A 9 14.61 -7.74 38.48
CA ARG A 9 14.94 -7.86 37.06
C ARG A 9 14.72 -6.48 36.44
N GLY A 10 15.82 -5.79 36.14
CA GLY A 10 15.80 -4.47 35.55
C GLY A 10 14.97 -4.49 34.28
N ARG A 11 13.71 -4.06 34.36
CA ARG A 11 12.89 -3.81 33.18
C ARG A 11 13.60 -2.69 32.44
N ALA A 12 14.17 -2.99 31.28
CA ALA A 12 14.68 -1.97 30.36
C ALA A 12 13.68 -0.82 30.31
N ALA A 13 14.18 0.41 30.40
CA ALA A 13 13.33 1.58 30.53
C ALA A 13 12.29 1.62 29.38
N PRO A 14 10.98 1.77 29.66
CA PRO A 14 9.92 1.64 28.65
C PRO A 14 10.10 2.50 27.39
N TRP A 15 10.85 3.60 27.49
CA TRP A 15 11.18 4.47 26.37
C TRP A 15 12.15 3.83 25.35
N LEU A 16 13.04 2.91 25.78
CA LEU A 16 13.96 2.20 24.88
C LEU A 16 13.21 1.34 23.86
N ALA A 17 12.05 0.78 24.25
CA ALA A 17 11.20 -0.01 23.36
C ALA A 17 10.58 0.82 22.21
N THR A 18 10.58 2.16 22.33
CA THR A 18 10.17 3.09 21.26
C THR A 18 11.39 3.72 20.57
N ALA A 19 12.41 4.13 21.33
CA ALA A 19 13.57 4.83 20.80
C ALA A 19 14.44 3.94 19.91
N LEU A 20 14.65 2.66 20.26
CA LEU A 20 15.48 1.75 19.46
C LEU A 20 14.87 1.48 18.06
N PRO A 21 13.57 1.14 17.91
CA PRO A 21 12.97 0.99 16.58
C PRO A 21 13.01 2.27 15.74
N VAL A 22 12.79 3.44 16.37
CA VAL A 22 12.89 4.73 15.66
C VAL A 22 14.32 5.01 15.22
N ALA A 23 15.31 4.75 16.08
CA ALA A 23 16.72 4.90 15.72
C ALA A 23 17.12 3.95 14.60
N ALA A 24 16.66 2.69 14.63
CA ALA A 24 16.91 1.72 13.56
C ALA A 24 16.26 2.13 12.23
N TRP A 25 15.02 2.64 12.28
CA TRP A 25 14.34 3.22 11.12
C TRP A 25 15.12 4.40 10.53
N THR A 26 15.53 5.36 11.37
CA THR A 26 16.34 6.52 10.93
C THR A 26 17.67 6.09 10.35
N ALA A 27 18.37 5.14 10.99
CA ALA A 27 19.63 4.62 10.52
C ALA A 27 19.50 3.93 9.15
N LEU A 28 18.47 3.11 8.94
CA LEU A 28 18.21 2.47 7.65
C LEU A 28 18.01 3.52 6.54
N VAL A 29 17.15 4.51 6.78
CA VAL A 29 16.87 5.58 5.80
C VAL A 29 18.14 6.36 5.49
N TRP A 30 18.88 6.77 6.52
CA TRP A 30 20.11 7.55 6.37
C TRP A 30 21.22 6.77 5.64
N VAL A 31 21.45 5.50 6.01
CA VAL A 31 22.44 4.65 5.35
C VAL A 31 22.07 4.43 3.88
N ALA A 32 20.81 4.14 3.57
CA ALA A 32 20.36 3.97 2.20
C ALA A 32 20.56 5.26 1.38
N TRP A 33 20.20 6.41 1.93
CA TRP A 33 20.41 7.73 1.33
C TRP A 33 21.89 8.00 1.05
N ALA A 34 22.76 7.84 2.07
CA ALA A 34 24.19 8.12 1.98
C ALA A 34 24.91 7.19 0.99
N ARG A 35 24.52 5.90 0.95
CA ARG A 35 25.08 4.92 0.01
C ARG A 35 24.59 5.13 -1.43
N ALA A 36 23.41 5.71 -1.62
CA ALA A 36 22.90 6.04 -2.94
C ALA A 36 23.46 7.35 -3.52
N GLU A 37 23.90 8.29 -2.67
CA GLU A 37 24.35 9.64 -3.06
C GLU A 37 25.26 9.65 -4.30
N PRO A 38 26.35 8.85 -4.37
CA PRO A 38 27.28 8.91 -5.51
C PRO A 38 26.69 8.40 -6.82
N TYR A 39 25.57 7.68 -6.78
CA TYR A 39 25.01 6.94 -7.91
C TYR A 39 23.63 7.44 -8.36
N ARG A 40 23.04 8.44 -7.68
CA ARG A 40 21.67 8.89 -7.93
C ARG A 40 21.41 9.33 -9.37
N ALA A 41 22.38 10.00 -9.99
CA ALA A 41 22.31 10.38 -11.39
C ALA A 41 22.33 9.16 -12.31
N THR A 42 23.26 8.23 -12.09
CA THR A 42 23.43 7.01 -12.86
C THR A 42 22.23 6.08 -12.77
N TRP A 43 21.61 5.95 -11.60
CA TRP A 43 20.43 5.10 -11.39
C TRP A 43 19.11 5.77 -11.80
N LYS A 44 19.17 7.01 -12.34
CA LYS A 44 18.00 7.85 -12.64
C LYS A 44 17.05 7.93 -11.44
N LEU A 45 17.62 8.08 -10.24
CA LEU A 45 16.91 8.11 -8.96
C LEU A 45 17.45 9.27 -8.11
N ARG A 46 17.17 10.51 -8.55
CA ARG A 46 17.74 11.73 -7.98
C ARG A 46 17.31 11.99 -6.54
N GLY A 47 16.15 11.47 -6.13
CA GLY A 47 15.60 11.55 -4.77
C GLY A 47 15.94 10.36 -3.86
N ALA A 48 16.87 9.48 -4.26
CA ALA A 48 17.08 8.20 -3.59
C ALA A 48 17.17 8.32 -2.04
N PRO A 49 16.52 7.41 -1.28
CA PRO A 49 15.94 6.15 -1.73
C PRO A 49 14.56 6.26 -2.38
N LEU A 50 13.92 7.43 -2.33
CA LEU A 50 12.64 7.70 -2.98
C LEU A 50 12.85 8.08 -4.45
N ALA A 51 11.81 7.88 -5.25
CA ALA A 51 11.78 8.30 -6.62
C ALA A 51 11.22 9.71 -6.78
N GLY A 52 11.71 10.37 -7.83
CA GLY A 52 11.66 11.83 -7.97
C GLY A 52 13.04 12.45 -7.78
N PHE A 53 13.05 13.71 -7.36
CA PHE A 53 14.26 14.49 -7.13
C PHE A 53 14.09 15.41 -5.92
N PHE A 54 15.21 15.74 -5.26
CA PHE A 54 15.20 16.70 -4.18
C PHE A 54 14.93 18.11 -4.71
N ASP A 55 13.88 18.73 -4.18
CA ASP A 55 13.40 20.04 -4.57
C ASP A 55 12.66 20.63 -3.38
N ARG A 56 13.25 21.60 -2.71
CA ARG A 56 12.70 22.17 -1.48
C ARG A 56 11.56 23.11 -1.85
N HIS A 57 10.36 22.76 -1.40
CA HIS A 57 9.15 23.54 -1.61
C HIS A 57 8.42 23.71 -0.28
N VAL A 58 8.42 24.94 0.25
CA VAL A 58 7.64 25.30 1.43
C VAL A 58 6.79 26.51 1.06
N SER A 59 5.49 26.35 1.17
CA SER A 59 4.49 27.36 0.85
C SER A 59 3.54 27.56 2.02
N PRO A 60 2.68 28.61 2.01
CA PRO A 60 1.62 28.74 2.99
C PRO A 60 0.70 27.49 3.03
N ALA A 61 0.52 26.82 1.89
CA ALA A 61 -0.21 25.56 1.83
C ALA A 61 0.45 24.46 2.67
N THR A 62 1.79 24.39 2.73
CA THR A 62 2.51 23.46 3.62
C THR A 62 2.09 23.63 5.09
N VAL A 63 1.98 24.87 5.57
CA VAL A 63 1.57 25.17 6.96
C VAL A 63 0.12 24.77 7.20
N VAL A 64 -0.77 25.09 6.26
CA VAL A 64 -2.19 24.74 6.33
C VAL A 64 -2.37 23.22 6.35
N VAL A 65 -1.74 22.51 5.42
CA VAL A 65 -1.80 21.04 5.31
C VAL A 65 -1.23 20.38 6.56
N LEU A 66 -0.11 20.89 7.11
CA LEU A 66 0.43 20.41 8.37
C LEU A 66 -0.55 20.60 9.53
N ALA A 67 -1.16 21.79 9.65
CA ALA A 67 -2.14 22.07 10.69
C ALA A 67 -3.38 21.17 10.58
N VAL A 68 -3.90 20.98 9.37
CA VAL A 68 -5.03 20.07 9.08
C VAL A 68 -4.67 18.62 9.43
N GLY A 69 -3.51 18.14 8.99
CA GLY A 69 -3.05 16.79 9.30
C GLY A 69 -2.89 16.56 10.81
N LEU A 70 -2.32 17.52 11.53
CA LEU A 70 -2.16 17.45 12.98
C LEU A 70 -3.52 17.51 13.71
N ALA A 71 -4.48 18.28 13.19
CA ALA A 71 -5.85 18.26 13.68
C ALA A 71 -6.50 16.88 13.45
N LEU A 72 -6.34 16.29 12.25
CA LEU A 72 -6.82 14.94 11.97
C LEU A 72 -6.18 13.91 12.91
N ALA A 73 -4.85 13.94 13.09
CA ALA A 73 -4.16 13.05 14.04
C ALA A 73 -4.69 13.19 15.47
N ARG A 74 -5.11 14.39 15.88
CA ARG A 74 -5.68 14.65 17.20
C ARG A 74 -7.12 14.12 17.35
N TYR A 75 -7.99 14.37 16.37
CA TYR A 75 -9.44 14.16 16.51
C TYR A 75 -9.95 12.86 15.87
N LEU A 76 -9.32 12.39 14.80
CA LEU A 76 -9.74 11.18 14.06
C LEU A 76 -9.82 9.93 14.96
N PRO A 77 -8.89 9.68 15.90
CA PRO A 77 -9.02 8.58 16.87
C PRO A 77 -10.31 8.63 17.70
N GLY A 78 -10.74 9.83 18.12
CA GLY A 78 -11.97 10.04 18.86
C GLY A 78 -13.20 9.75 18.03
N TRP A 79 -13.23 10.23 16.77
CA TRP A 79 -14.31 9.97 15.82
C TRP A 79 -14.43 8.50 15.47
N CYS A 80 -13.31 7.83 15.21
CA CYS A 80 -13.29 6.40 14.92
C CYS A 80 -13.80 5.54 16.10
N ARG A 81 -13.75 6.06 17.33
CA ARG A 81 -14.31 5.37 18.51
C ARG A 81 -15.81 5.54 18.64
N THR A 82 -16.37 6.69 18.26
CA THR A 82 -17.78 7.05 18.56
C THR A 82 -18.73 6.85 17.39
N LEU A 83 -18.25 6.94 16.14
CA LEU A 83 -19.11 6.79 14.96
C LEU A 83 -19.62 5.36 14.79
N GLY A 84 -20.84 5.20 14.28
CA GLY A 84 -21.33 3.89 13.84
C GLY A 84 -20.43 3.30 12.74
N TRP A 85 -20.26 1.98 12.72
CA TRP A 85 -19.28 1.28 11.86
C TRP A 85 -19.29 1.75 10.40
N ARG A 86 -20.46 1.83 9.77
CA ARG A 86 -20.59 2.27 8.36
C ARG A 86 -20.12 3.70 8.14
N ARG A 87 -20.48 4.62 9.05
CA ARG A 87 -20.05 6.03 9.00
C ARG A 87 -18.54 6.16 9.22
N MET A 88 -17.98 5.31 10.09
CA MET A 88 -16.53 5.26 10.29
C MET A 88 -15.79 4.80 9.01
N LEU A 89 -16.27 3.77 8.32
CA LEU A 89 -15.65 3.30 7.07
C LEU A 89 -15.63 4.40 6.00
N VAL A 90 -16.76 5.08 5.80
CA VAL A 90 -16.86 6.21 4.86
C VAL A 90 -15.94 7.34 5.30
N GLY A 91 -15.99 7.73 6.58
CA GLY A 91 -15.16 8.81 7.13
C GLY A 91 -13.65 8.54 7.02
N ALA A 92 -13.21 7.29 7.24
CA ALA A 92 -11.81 6.90 7.08
C ALA A 92 -11.36 6.96 5.62
N SER A 93 -12.23 6.57 4.69
CA SER A 93 -11.96 6.66 3.24
C SER A 93 -11.86 8.12 2.79
N LEU A 94 -12.78 8.97 3.25
CA LEU A 94 -12.74 10.41 2.96
C LEU A 94 -11.52 11.08 3.58
N ALA A 95 -11.15 10.71 4.81
CA ALA A 95 -9.94 11.22 5.45
C ALA A 95 -8.68 10.82 4.68
N PHE A 96 -8.59 9.57 4.20
CA PHE A 96 -7.49 9.09 3.37
C PHE A 96 -7.37 9.89 2.06
N VAL A 97 -8.48 10.06 1.33
CA VAL A 97 -8.50 10.82 0.08
C VAL A 97 -8.17 12.28 0.31
N ALA A 98 -8.82 12.92 1.30
CA ALA A 98 -8.61 14.32 1.59
C ALA A 98 -7.18 14.58 2.06
N TRP A 99 -6.59 13.67 2.84
CA TRP A 99 -5.20 13.77 3.27
C TRP A 99 -4.22 13.64 2.10
N GLY A 100 -4.37 12.62 1.25
CA GLY A 100 -3.52 12.46 0.06
C GLY A 100 -3.64 13.63 -0.92
N ALA A 101 -4.87 14.10 -1.19
CA ALA A 101 -5.11 15.28 -2.02
C ALA A 101 -4.50 16.55 -1.41
N ALA A 102 -4.65 16.75 -0.09
CA ALA A 102 -4.04 17.88 0.62
C ALA A 102 -2.50 17.85 0.51
N THR A 103 -1.88 16.68 0.60
CA THR A 103 -0.42 16.56 0.43
C THR A 103 0.03 16.83 -1.00
N ALA A 104 -0.73 16.44 -2.02
CA ALA A 104 -0.45 16.76 -3.41
C ALA A 104 -0.56 18.28 -3.68
N LEU A 105 -1.61 18.91 -3.13
CA LEU A 105 -1.87 20.35 -3.25
C LEU A 105 -0.78 21.25 -2.65
N VAL A 106 0.10 20.71 -1.79
CA VAL A 106 1.28 21.46 -1.30
C VAL A 106 2.14 21.94 -2.46
N ARG A 107 2.21 21.17 -3.56
CA ARG A 107 3.02 21.48 -4.74
C ARG A 107 2.25 22.11 -5.90
N GLY A 108 0.92 22.13 -5.85
CA GLY A 108 0.08 22.71 -6.90
C GLY A 108 -1.14 21.85 -7.23
N VAL A 109 -2.08 22.42 -7.97
CA VAL A 109 -3.31 21.73 -8.40
C VAL A 109 -3.02 20.71 -9.50
N ASP A 110 -2.03 21.00 -10.36
CA ASP A 110 -1.53 20.11 -11.41
C ASP A 110 -1.00 18.78 -10.85
N HIS A 111 -0.51 18.75 -9.62
CA HIS A 111 -0.07 17.53 -8.95
C HIS A 111 -1.22 16.56 -8.60
N LEU A 112 -2.50 16.92 -8.79
CA LEU A 112 -3.62 16.00 -8.57
C LEU A 112 -3.82 15.00 -9.71
N ASP A 113 -3.45 15.35 -10.94
CA ASP A 113 -3.63 14.49 -12.12
C ASP A 113 -2.33 14.26 -12.91
N ARG A 114 -1.22 14.93 -12.53
CA ARG A 114 0.11 14.75 -13.13
C ARG A 114 0.56 13.30 -13.23
N GLY A 115 0.30 12.50 -12.20
CA GLY A 115 0.65 11.09 -12.16
C GLY A 115 -0.09 10.22 -13.18
N LEU A 116 -1.07 10.77 -13.91
CA LEU A 116 -1.85 10.05 -14.94
C LEU A 116 -1.91 10.78 -16.29
N SER A 117 -1.41 12.01 -16.38
CA SER A 117 -1.37 12.79 -17.62
C SER A 117 -0.08 12.62 -18.43
N HIS A 118 0.96 11.99 -17.85
CA HIS A 118 2.24 11.83 -18.52
C HIS A 118 2.18 10.78 -19.65
N ARG A 119 2.91 11.00 -20.75
CA ARG A 119 3.01 10.09 -21.92
C ARG A 119 3.49 8.65 -21.63
N HIS A 120 3.94 8.39 -20.40
CA HIS A 120 4.43 7.08 -19.98
C HIS A 120 3.41 6.33 -19.11
N GLU A 121 2.29 6.98 -18.77
CA GLU A 121 1.20 6.42 -17.97
C GLU A 121 0.21 5.62 -18.80
N TYR A 122 -0.59 4.79 -18.13
CA TYR A 122 -1.54 3.88 -18.77
C TYR A 122 -2.57 4.57 -19.68
N PRO A 123 -3.17 5.74 -19.33
CA PRO A 123 -4.14 6.39 -20.20
C PRO A 123 -3.58 6.79 -21.57
N ALA A 124 -2.26 6.97 -21.69
CA ALA A 124 -1.62 7.34 -22.94
C ALA A 124 -1.65 6.23 -24.02
N VAL A 125 -2.05 5.00 -23.66
CA VAL A 125 -2.19 3.89 -24.62
C VAL A 125 -3.52 3.93 -25.39
N VAL A 126 -4.53 4.63 -24.86
CA VAL A 126 -5.90 4.60 -25.39
C VAL A 126 -5.97 4.92 -26.90
N PRO A 127 -5.33 5.99 -27.41
CA PRO A 127 -5.38 6.29 -28.85
C PRO A 127 -4.83 5.16 -29.72
N ALA A 128 -3.76 4.50 -29.29
CA ALA A 128 -3.17 3.38 -30.04
C ALA A 128 -4.12 2.17 -30.07
N VAL A 129 -4.88 1.92 -29.00
CA VAL A 129 -5.89 0.86 -28.95
C VAL A 129 -7.10 1.19 -29.82
N ASP A 130 -7.46 2.48 -29.94
CA ASP A 130 -8.55 2.90 -30.83
C ASP A 130 -8.21 2.70 -32.31
N GLU A 131 -6.94 2.84 -32.68
CA GLU A 131 -6.46 2.62 -34.05
C GLU A 131 -6.48 1.13 -34.46
N ILE A 132 -6.01 0.24 -33.59
CA ILE A 132 -5.83 -1.19 -33.93
C ILE A 132 -7.00 -2.08 -33.47
N GLY A 133 -7.81 -1.58 -32.53
CA GLY A 133 -8.89 -2.32 -31.90
C GLY A 133 -8.44 -3.17 -30.70
N VAL A 134 -9.35 -3.36 -29.73
CA VAL A 134 -9.07 -4.06 -28.46
C VAL A 134 -8.63 -5.51 -28.68
N GLY A 135 -9.21 -6.22 -29.65
CA GLY A 135 -8.84 -7.61 -29.94
C GLY A 135 -7.39 -7.74 -30.39
N ALA A 136 -6.99 -6.96 -31.40
CA ALA A 136 -5.62 -6.93 -31.88
C ALA A 136 -4.64 -6.49 -30.78
N PHE A 137 -5.01 -5.46 -30.00
CA PHE A 137 -4.19 -5.00 -28.87
C PHE A 137 -3.86 -6.11 -27.87
N VAL A 138 -4.86 -6.94 -27.50
CA VAL A 138 -4.67 -8.05 -26.56
C VAL A 138 -3.84 -9.18 -27.18
N GLU A 139 -4.13 -9.55 -28.43
CA GLU A 139 -3.45 -10.62 -29.16
C GLU A 139 -1.97 -10.32 -29.39
N THR A 140 -1.63 -9.07 -29.71
CA THR A 140 -0.25 -8.65 -29.97
C THR A 140 0.49 -8.14 -28.73
N TYR A 141 -0.14 -8.14 -27.55
CA TYR A 141 0.42 -7.51 -26.35
C TYR A 141 1.75 -8.10 -25.90
N THR A 142 1.95 -9.40 -26.16
CA THR A 142 3.15 -10.16 -25.77
C THR A 142 4.27 -10.08 -26.81
N ASP A 143 4.00 -9.52 -27.99
CA ASP A 143 5.04 -9.28 -29.00
C ASP A 143 5.96 -8.15 -28.52
N GLU A 144 7.25 -8.45 -28.36
CA GLU A 144 8.24 -7.51 -27.85
C GLU A 144 8.39 -6.27 -28.74
N GLU A 145 8.34 -6.44 -30.06
CA GLU A 145 8.44 -5.37 -31.04
C GLU A 145 7.21 -4.47 -31.00
N VAL A 146 6.02 -5.01 -30.72
CA VAL A 146 4.81 -4.19 -30.53
C VAL A 146 4.86 -3.48 -29.18
N LEU A 147 5.11 -4.22 -28.09
CA LEU A 147 5.08 -3.73 -26.72
C LEU A 147 6.03 -2.54 -26.50
N ARG A 148 7.20 -2.53 -27.15
CA ARG A 148 8.19 -1.45 -26.99
C ARG A 148 7.68 -0.07 -27.42
N HIS A 149 6.64 0.00 -28.25
CA HIS A 149 6.04 1.24 -28.74
C HIS A 149 5.01 1.83 -27.76
N TYR A 150 4.54 1.05 -26.78
CA TYR A 150 3.57 1.52 -25.79
C TYR A 150 4.23 2.32 -24.65
N PRO A 151 3.45 3.07 -23.85
CA PRO A 151 3.95 3.77 -22.66
C PRO A 151 4.72 2.83 -21.70
N ILE A 152 5.77 3.34 -21.04
CA ILE A 152 6.66 2.52 -20.18
C ILE A 152 5.89 1.80 -19.07
N HIS A 153 4.87 2.42 -18.47
CA HIS A 153 4.08 1.75 -17.44
C HIS A 153 3.22 0.61 -18.01
N VAL A 154 2.77 0.71 -19.26
CA VAL A 154 2.10 -0.41 -19.96
C VAL A 154 3.09 -1.55 -20.19
N GLN A 155 4.32 -1.27 -20.64
CA GLN A 155 5.36 -2.30 -20.84
C GLN A 155 5.68 -3.09 -19.56
N GLY A 156 5.53 -2.45 -18.40
CA GLY A 156 5.84 -3.00 -17.09
C GLY A 156 4.73 -3.86 -16.46
N HIS A 157 3.57 -4.00 -17.12
CA HIS A 157 2.36 -4.57 -16.50
C HIS A 157 1.66 -5.56 -17.43
N PRO A 158 0.79 -6.44 -16.89
CA PRO A 158 -0.12 -7.20 -17.72
C PRO A 158 -1.20 -6.29 -18.32
N VAL A 159 -1.86 -6.78 -19.38
CA VAL A 159 -2.77 -6.01 -20.23
C VAL A 159 -3.99 -5.43 -19.50
N GLY A 160 -4.37 -5.98 -18.34
CA GLY A 160 -5.61 -5.65 -17.65
C GLY A 160 -5.72 -4.20 -17.19
N ILE A 161 -4.64 -3.56 -16.74
CA ILE A 161 -4.69 -2.15 -16.33
C ILE A 161 -4.86 -1.20 -17.53
N ALA A 162 -4.23 -1.52 -18.67
CA ALA A 162 -4.45 -0.80 -19.91
C ALA A 162 -5.91 -0.92 -20.35
N LEU A 163 -6.48 -2.14 -20.32
CA LEU A 163 -7.89 -2.38 -20.65
C LEU A 163 -8.85 -1.66 -19.69
N ALA A 164 -8.49 -1.49 -18.42
CA ALA A 164 -9.33 -0.75 -17.47
C ALA A 164 -9.47 0.73 -17.90
N TYR A 165 -8.39 1.39 -18.31
CA TYR A 165 -8.45 2.77 -18.80
C TYR A 165 -9.07 2.89 -20.18
N VAL A 166 -8.84 1.92 -21.08
CA VAL A 166 -9.57 1.84 -22.36
C VAL A 166 -11.07 1.69 -22.11
N GLY A 167 -11.48 0.83 -21.17
CA GLY A 167 -12.88 0.66 -20.80
C GLY A 167 -13.50 1.94 -20.23
N LEU A 168 -12.74 2.69 -19.43
CA LEU A 168 -13.14 4.00 -18.89
C LEU A 168 -13.40 5.01 -20.02
N ASP A 169 -12.51 5.06 -21.01
CA ASP A 169 -12.68 5.90 -22.19
C ASP A 169 -13.93 5.51 -23.00
N ARG A 170 -14.14 4.21 -23.22
CA ARG A 170 -15.29 3.67 -23.99
C ARG A 170 -16.65 3.97 -23.38
N ILE A 171 -16.74 4.25 -22.08
CA ILE A 171 -17.97 4.68 -21.41
C ILE A 171 -18.09 6.21 -21.31
N GLY A 172 -17.27 6.96 -22.04
CA GLY A 172 -17.29 8.42 -22.10
C GLY A 172 -16.49 9.12 -21.00
N LEU A 173 -15.67 8.39 -20.25
CA LEU A 173 -14.85 8.91 -19.13
C LEU A 173 -13.35 8.88 -19.50
N GLY A 174 -13.03 9.41 -20.69
CA GLY A 174 -11.68 9.49 -21.23
C GLY A 174 -10.82 10.62 -20.65
N GLY A 175 -9.49 10.50 -20.78
CA GLY A 175 -8.54 11.53 -20.38
C GLY A 175 -8.08 11.47 -18.91
N SER A 176 -7.05 12.26 -18.58
CA SER A 176 -6.32 12.18 -17.30
C SER A 176 -7.19 12.53 -16.08
N GLY A 177 -8.10 13.50 -16.21
CA GLY A 177 -8.97 13.91 -15.09
C GLY A 177 -9.92 12.80 -14.65
N TRP A 178 -10.58 12.11 -15.58
CA TRP A 178 -11.45 10.98 -15.28
C TRP A 178 -10.65 9.76 -14.80
N ALA A 179 -9.50 9.50 -15.41
CA ALA A 179 -8.57 8.47 -14.95
C ALA A 179 -8.15 8.70 -13.48
N ALA A 180 -7.83 9.94 -13.11
CA ALA A 180 -7.48 10.32 -11.74
C ALA A 180 -8.67 10.14 -10.80
N LEU A 181 -9.85 10.64 -11.17
CA LEU A 181 -11.04 10.50 -10.33
C LEU A 181 -11.41 9.02 -10.10
N ALA A 182 -11.35 8.18 -11.13
CA ALA A 182 -11.61 6.75 -10.99
C ALA A 182 -10.56 6.05 -10.11
N THR A 183 -9.29 6.40 -10.30
CA THR A 183 -8.16 5.90 -9.49
C THR A 183 -8.37 6.23 -8.01
N VAL A 184 -8.73 7.47 -7.70
CA VAL A 184 -9.02 7.92 -6.33
C VAL A 184 -10.26 7.22 -5.77
N ALA A 185 -11.34 7.13 -6.55
CA ALA A 185 -12.60 6.54 -6.10
C ALA A 185 -12.46 5.06 -5.77
N VAL A 186 -11.85 4.28 -6.67
CA VAL A 186 -11.57 2.84 -6.44
C VAL A 186 -10.55 2.71 -5.30
N GLY A 187 -9.48 3.50 -5.36
CA GLY A 187 -8.40 3.51 -4.40
C GLY A 187 -8.82 3.77 -2.95
N ALA A 188 -9.77 4.68 -2.74
CA ALA A 188 -10.34 5.00 -1.44
C ALA A 188 -10.96 3.78 -0.74
N THR A 189 -11.44 2.80 -1.52
CA THR A 189 -12.08 1.59 -0.99
C THR A 189 -11.09 0.57 -0.40
N ALA A 190 -9.79 0.75 -0.59
CA ALA A 190 -8.76 -0.08 0.04
C ALA A 190 -8.85 -0.01 1.58
N VAL A 191 -9.04 1.20 2.13
CA VAL A 191 -9.15 1.43 3.57
C VAL A 191 -10.29 0.60 4.20
N PRO A 192 -11.55 0.69 3.73
CA PRO A 192 -12.63 -0.09 4.32
C PRO A 192 -12.47 -1.60 4.11
N ALA A 193 -11.90 -2.06 3.00
CA ALA A 193 -11.61 -3.48 2.79
C ALA A 193 -10.66 -4.04 3.87
N VAL A 194 -9.56 -3.32 4.14
CA VAL A 194 -8.60 -3.69 5.20
C VAL A 194 -9.26 -3.65 6.58
N LEU A 195 -10.06 -2.62 6.87
CA LEU A 195 -10.76 -2.51 8.16
C LEU A 195 -11.79 -3.63 8.37
N VAL A 196 -12.48 -4.06 7.31
CA VAL A 196 -13.38 -5.22 7.34
C VAL A 196 -12.60 -6.51 7.62
N ALA A 197 -11.46 -6.71 6.97
CA ALA A 197 -10.59 -7.87 7.25
C ALA A 197 -10.06 -7.86 8.69
N VAL A 198 -9.61 -6.71 9.20
CA VAL A 198 -9.15 -6.57 10.60
C VAL A 198 -10.30 -6.82 11.58
N ARG A 199 -11.51 -6.32 11.29
CA ARG A 199 -12.69 -6.56 12.13
C ARG A 199 -13.04 -8.04 12.21
N GLU A 200 -12.95 -8.74 11.08
CA GLU A 200 -13.24 -10.17 11.00
C GLU A 200 -12.16 -11.02 11.70
N VAL A 201 -10.87 -10.72 11.51
CA VAL A 201 -9.78 -11.48 12.12
C VAL A 201 -9.62 -11.17 13.60
N ALA A 202 -9.77 -9.91 13.99
CA ALA A 202 -9.44 -9.41 15.31
C ALA A 202 -10.68 -9.02 16.12
N ASP A 203 -11.24 -7.84 15.84
CA ASP A 203 -12.54 -7.33 16.28
C ASP A 203 -12.73 -5.88 15.81
N GLU A 204 -13.93 -5.34 16.03
CA GLU A 204 -14.30 -3.98 15.64
C GLU A 204 -13.45 -2.92 16.37
N ASP A 205 -13.13 -3.11 17.65
CA ASP A 205 -12.33 -2.14 18.43
C ASP A 205 -10.91 -1.99 17.88
N ARG A 206 -10.29 -3.11 17.48
CA ARG A 206 -8.98 -3.11 16.84
C ARG A 206 -9.04 -2.45 15.47
N ALA A 207 -10.05 -2.75 14.66
CA ALA A 207 -10.23 -2.09 13.37
C ALA A 207 -10.40 -0.57 13.53
N ARG A 208 -11.19 -0.12 14.51
CA ARG A 208 -11.35 1.30 14.85
C ARG A 208 -10.03 1.98 15.21
N ARG A 209 -9.12 1.27 15.91
CA ARG A 209 -7.77 1.77 16.24
C ARG A 209 -6.82 1.80 15.04
N VAL A 210 -7.02 0.93 14.06
CA VAL A 210 -6.22 0.89 12.82
C VAL A 210 -6.57 2.04 11.87
N ALA A 211 -7.85 2.44 11.81
CA ALA A 211 -8.34 3.40 10.82
C ALA A 211 -7.55 4.73 10.76
N PRO A 212 -7.20 5.40 11.88
CA PRO A 212 -6.42 6.63 11.81
C PRO A 212 -5.02 6.45 11.21
N PHE A 213 -4.35 5.31 11.49
CA PHE A 213 -3.02 5.02 10.95
C PHE A 213 -3.04 4.75 9.45
N LEU A 214 -4.10 4.11 8.94
CA LEU A 214 -4.28 3.92 7.50
C LEU A 214 -4.57 5.23 6.78
N ALA A 215 -5.47 6.05 7.35
CA ALA A 215 -5.89 7.31 6.73
C ALA A 215 -4.76 8.36 6.65
N LEU A 216 -3.86 8.36 7.65
CA LEU A 216 -2.78 9.34 7.78
C LEU A 216 -1.38 8.71 7.59
N ALA A 217 -1.30 7.61 6.84
CA ALA A 217 -0.02 6.98 6.53
C ALA A 217 0.85 7.88 5.64
N PRO A 218 2.20 7.87 5.77
CA PRO A 218 3.04 8.60 4.82
C PRO A 218 2.86 8.12 3.37
N ALA A 219 2.51 6.86 3.18
CA ALA A 219 2.20 6.26 1.88
C ALA A 219 1.10 6.98 1.10
N THR A 220 0.22 7.76 1.74
CA THR A 220 -0.85 8.49 1.04
C THR A 220 -0.31 9.50 0.03
N VAL A 221 0.96 9.95 0.20
CA VAL A 221 1.66 10.83 -0.75
C VAL A 221 1.66 10.25 -2.16
N TRP A 222 1.73 8.92 -2.31
CA TRP A 222 1.76 8.25 -3.61
C TRP A 222 0.44 7.59 -3.99
N ALA A 223 -0.56 7.64 -3.11
CA ALA A 223 -1.77 6.85 -3.27
C ALA A 223 -2.87 7.52 -4.11
N VAL A 224 -3.01 8.85 -4.03
CA VAL A 224 -4.12 9.56 -4.68
C VAL A 224 -3.86 9.80 -6.17
N THR A 225 -2.63 9.63 -6.63
CA THR A 225 -2.18 10.03 -7.97
C THR A 225 -1.54 8.89 -8.76
N SER A 226 -1.60 7.66 -8.25
CA SER A 226 -1.05 6.48 -8.91
C SER A 226 -2.07 5.37 -9.11
N ALA A 227 -2.02 4.71 -10.27
CA ALA A 227 -2.76 3.48 -10.54
C ALA A 227 -2.43 2.35 -9.54
N ASP A 228 -1.28 2.37 -8.87
CA ASP A 228 -0.95 1.38 -7.83
C ASP A 228 -1.96 1.35 -6.68
N GLN A 229 -2.68 2.46 -6.46
CA GLN A 229 -3.74 2.49 -5.48
C GLN A 229 -4.99 1.71 -5.93
N VAL A 230 -5.25 1.61 -7.24
CA VAL A 230 -6.27 0.69 -7.79
C VAL A 230 -5.86 -0.75 -7.49
N PHE A 231 -4.58 -1.09 -7.71
CA PHE A 231 -4.04 -2.41 -7.39
C PHE A 231 -4.19 -2.73 -5.90
N ALA A 232 -3.87 -1.75 -5.04
CA ALA A 232 -4.03 -1.88 -3.60
C ALA A 232 -5.49 -2.11 -3.19
N ALA A 233 -6.45 -1.42 -3.80
CA ALA A 233 -7.88 -1.60 -3.53
C ALA A 233 -8.40 -2.98 -3.97
N VAL A 234 -8.06 -3.42 -5.18
CA VAL A 234 -8.45 -4.75 -5.69
C VAL A 234 -7.88 -5.85 -4.80
N ALA A 235 -6.59 -5.76 -4.47
CA ALA A 235 -5.92 -6.69 -3.55
C ALA A 235 -6.53 -6.68 -2.14
N ALA A 236 -6.89 -5.49 -1.64
CA ALA A 236 -7.50 -5.34 -0.34
C ALA A 236 -8.86 -6.04 -0.27
N TRP A 237 -9.71 -5.85 -1.29
CA TRP A 237 -11.01 -6.53 -1.38
C TRP A 237 -10.89 -8.02 -1.63
N ALA A 238 -9.98 -8.46 -2.52
CA ALA A 238 -9.72 -9.88 -2.74
C ALA A 238 -9.35 -10.57 -1.42
N THR A 239 -8.48 -9.95 -0.62
CA THR A 239 -8.09 -10.45 0.71
C THR A 239 -9.24 -10.39 1.71
N ALA A 240 -9.97 -9.26 1.78
CA ALA A 240 -11.08 -9.10 2.72
C ALA A 240 -12.19 -10.13 2.47
N LEU A 241 -12.54 -10.41 1.20
CA LEU A 241 -13.53 -11.42 0.85
C LEU A 241 -13.06 -12.84 1.19
N ALA A 242 -11.78 -13.17 0.95
CA ALA A 242 -11.20 -14.46 1.39
C ALA A 242 -11.30 -14.61 2.92
N VAL A 243 -10.93 -13.57 3.67
CA VAL A 243 -11.01 -13.53 5.13
C VAL A 243 -12.46 -13.70 5.59
N LEU A 244 -13.42 -12.98 5.00
CA LEU A 244 -14.84 -13.12 5.34
C LEU A 244 -15.38 -14.51 5.03
N ALA A 245 -14.94 -15.15 3.94
CA ALA A 245 -15.35 -16.51 3.60
C ALA A 245 -14.94 -17.52 4.69
N THR A 246 -13.85 -17.26 5.42
CA THR A 246 -13.39 -18.10 6.53
C THR A 246 -14.18 -17.93 7.84
N ALA A 247 -15.16 -17.03 7.90
CA ALA A 247 -15.93 -16.76 9.12
C ALA A 247 -16.74 -17.99 9.58
N GLU A 248 -16.85 -18.11 10.90
CA GLU A 248 -17.69 -19.12 11.54
C GLU A 248 -19.18 -18.76 11.40
N GLY A 249 -20.06 -19.77 11.43
CA GLY A 249 -21.51 -19.57 11.38
C GLY A 249 -22.09 -19.12 10.02
N ARG A 250 -21.26 -18.89 8.99
CA ARG A 250 -21.78 -18.61 7.63
C ARG A 250 -22.34 -19.88 6.97
N ALA A 251 -23.44 -19.70 6.24
CA ALA A 251 -23.99 -20.74 5.39
C ALA A 251 -22.98 -21.16 4.31
N PRO A 252 -22.93 -22.45 3.90
CA PRO A 252 -21.98 -22.93 2.90
C PRO A 252 -22.04 -22.16 1.58
N ARG A 253 -23.24 -21.77 1.14
CA ARG A 253 -23.47 -20.98 -0.09
C ARG A 253 -22.80 -19.61 -0.01
N ASP A 254 -23.03 -18.86 1.06
CA ASP A 254 -22.47 -17.51 1.22
C ASP A 254 -20.95 -17.54 1.32
N ARG A 255 -20.40 -18.56 2.00
CA ARG A 255 -18.95 -18.82 2.02
C ARG A 255 -18.41 -19.02 0.61
N ALA A 256 -19.05 -19.90 -0.17
CA ALA A 256 -18.63 -20.18 -1.54
C ALA A 256 -18.71 -18.93 -2.44
N LEU A 257 -19.75 -18.11 -2.31
CA LEU A 257 -19.90 -16.87 -3.07
C LEU A 257 -18.82 -15.84 -2.72
N LEU A 258 -18.51 -15.64 -1.43
CA LEU A 258 -17.44 -14.75 -1.00
C LEU A 258 -16.06 -15.23 -1.47
N ALA A 259 -15.81 -16.54 -1.37
CA ALA A 259 -14.59 -17.17 -1.84
C ALA A 259 -14.45 -17.07 -3.37
N LEU A 260 -15.54 -17.29 -4.13
CA LEU A 260 -15.55 -17.13 -5.58
C LEU A 260 -15.29 -15.67 -5.98
N ALA A 261 -15.96 -14.70 -5.33
CA ALA A 261 -15.75 -13.28 -5.58
C ALA A 261 -14.32 -12.84 -5.23
N SER A 262 -13.74 -13.38 -4.16
CA SER A 262 -12.32 -13.21 -3.83
C SER A 262 -11.44 -13.73 -4.97
N GLY A 263 -11.72 -14.94 -5.47
CA GLY A 263 -11.04 -15.54 -6.62
C GLY A 263 -11.07 -14.67 -7.87
N VAL A 264 -12.24 -14.14 -8.23
CA VAL A 264 -12.40 -13.23 -9.36
C VAL A 264 -11.52 -11.99 -9.19
N LEU A 265 -11.52 -11.35 -8.01
CA LEU A 265 -10.67 -10.19 -7.76
C LEU A 265 -9.17 -10.54 -7.75
N TRP A 266 -8.78 -11.73 -7.30
CA TRP A 266 -7.40 -12.22 -7.44
C TRP A 266 -7.00 -12.38 -8.90
N GLY A 267 -7.88 -13.01 -9.70
CA GLY A 267 -7.69 -13.16 -11.14
C GLY A 267 -7.57 -11.80 -11.86
N VAL A 268 -8.41 -10.83 -11.51
CA VAL A 268 -8.29 -9.45 -12.01
C VAL A 268 -6.97 -8.83 -11.55
N GLY A 269 -6.65 -8.93 -10.26
CA GLY A 269 -5.45 -8.33 -9.66
C GLY A 269 -4.14 -8.76 -10.34
N ILE A 270 -3.97 -10.06 -10.63
CA ILE A 270 -2.76 -10.53 -11.32
C ILE A 270 -2.68 -10.03 -12.77
N HIS A 271 -3.82 -9.69 -13.40
CA HIS A 271 -3.85 -9.07 -14.74
C HIS A 271 -3.73 -7.54 -14.68
N LEU A 272 -3.86 -6.92 -13.51
CA LEU A 272 -3.58 -5.50 -13.32
C LEU A 272 -2.08 -5.26 -13.08
N THR A 273 -1.43 -6.11 -12.27
CA THR A 273 0.03 -6.05 -12.04
C THR A 273 0.60 -7.39 -11.58
N TYR A 274 1.79 -7.74 -12.08
CA TYR A 274 2.55 -8.92 -11.65
C TYR A 274 2.92 -8.86 -10.16
N GLY A 275 3.06 -7.64 -9.60
CA GLY A 275 3.45 -7.40 -8.22
C GLY A 275 2.40 -7.79 -7.17
N LEU A 276 1.16 -8.13 -7.58
CA LEU A 276 0.10 -8.53 -6.64
C LEU A 276 0.13 -10.01 -6.26
N ALA A 277 0.84 -10.89 -6.95
CA ALA A 277 0.86 -12.31 -6.58
C ALA A 277 1.28 -12.55 -5.09
N PRO A 278 2.28 -11.84 -4.53
CA PRO A 278 2.70 -12.04 -3.14
C PRO A 278 1.67 -11.63 -2.09
N ILE A 279 0.74 -10.70 -2.35
CA ILE A 279 -0.20 -10.27 -1.31
C ILE A 279 -1.20 -11.37 -0.92
N GLY A 280 -1.35 -12.41 -1.76
CA GLY A 280 -2.11 -13.62 -1.43
C GLY A 280 -1.65 -14.30 -0.13
N LEU A 281 -0.40 -14.06 0.31
CA LEU A 281 0.10 -14.53 1.60
C LEU A 281 -0.75 -14.08 2.79
N VAL A 282 -1.33 -12.88 2.77
CA VAL A 282 -2.19 -12.39 3.86
C VAL A 282 -3.43 -13.28 4.01
N ALA A 283 -4.13 -13.52 2.90
CA ALA A 283 -5.30 -14.40 2.89
C ALA A 283 -4.92 -15.83 3.25
N ALA A 284 -3.82 -16.35 2.69
CA ALA A 284 -3.34 -17.71 2.93
C ALA A 284 -3.04 -17.97 4.41
N ILE A 285 -2.39 -17.02 5.11
CA ILE A 285 -2.12 -17.14 6.55
C ILE A 285 -3.41 -17.24 7.35
N VAL A 286 -4.43 -16.42 7.03
CA VAL A 286 -5.73 -16.46 7.73
C VAL A 286 -6.48 -17.77 7.45
N VAL A 287 -6.50 -18.23 6.19
CA VAL A 287 -7.10 -19.51 5.79
C VAL A 287 -6.44 -20.67 6.53
N ALA A 288 -5.10 -20.70 6.58
CA ALA A 288 -4.34 -21.73 7.26
C ALA A 288 -4.57 -21.69 8.79
N TRP A 289 -4.57 -20.50 9.39
CA TRP A 289 -4.82 -20.31 10.82
C TRP A 289 -6.20 -20.79 11.24
N ARG A 290 -7.25 -20.47 10.46
CA ARG A 290 -8.63 -20.93 10.71
C ARG A 290 -8.89 -22.35 10.21
N ARG A 291 -7.92 -22.97 9.53
CA ARG A 291 -8.01 -24.30 8.90
C ARG A 291 -9.19 -24.43 7.92
N ARG A 292 -9.52 -23.34 7.21
CA ARG A 292 -10.66 -23.23 6.29
C ARG A 292 -10.29 -23.54 4.84
N TRP A 293 -9.63 -24.68 4.62
CA TRP A 293 -9.11 -25.06 3.30
C TRP A 293 -10.18 -25.20 2.23
N GLU A 294 -11.44 -25.43 2.63
CA GLU A 294 -12.59 -25.53 1.71
C GLU A 294 -12.82 -24.26 0.88
N VAL A 295 -12.35 -23.08 1.34
CA VAL A 295 -12.50 -21.82 0.58
C VAL A 295 -11.55 -21.72 -0.62
N LEU A 296 -10.50 -22.55 -0.66
CA LEU A 296 -9.50 -22.48 -1.74
C LEU A 296 -10.06 -22.90 -3.09
N VAL A 297 -10.98 -23.87 -3.11
CA VAL A 297 -11.57 -24.35 -4.38
C VAL A 297 -12.39 -23.24 -5.05
N PRO A 298 -13.37 -22.58 -4.40
CA PRO A 298 -14.08 -21.47 -5.03
C PRO A 298 -13.17 -20.28 -5.38
N ILE A 299 -12.17 -19.97 -4.56
CA ILE A 299 -11.16 -18.94 -4.89
C ILE A 299 -10.43 -19.30 -6.20
N ALA A 300 -9.95 -20.54 -6.31
CA ALA A 300 -9.27 -21.00 -7.51
C ALA A 300 -10.19 -20.95 -8.74
N LEU A 301 -11.45 -21.39 -8.61
CA LEU A 301 -12.43 -21.33 -9.71
C LEU A 301 -12.67 -19.89 -10.18
N GLY A 302 -12.83 -18.94 -9.26
CA GLY A 302 -13.02 -17.52 -9.60
C GLY A 302 -11.81 -16.93 -10.31
N ALA A 303 -10.60 -17.24 -9.83
CA ALA A 303 -9.36 -16.77 -10.45
C ALA A 303 -9.14 -17.39 -11.84
N LEU A 304 -9.36 -18.71 -11.97
CA LEU A 304 -9.25 -19.44 -13.22
C LEU A 304 -10.28 -18.98 -14.25
N ALA A 305 -11.48 -18.57 -13.84
CA ALA A 305 -12.46 -18.00 -14.76
C ALA A 305 -11.95 -16.71 -15.42
N VAL A 306 -11.29 -15.83 -14.65
CA VAL A 306 -10.69 -14.60 -15.20
C VAL A 306 -9.48 -14.92 -16.07
N VAL A 307 -8.58 -15.79 -15.60
CA VAL A 307 -7.42 -16.24 -16.40
C VAL A 307 -7.88 -16.86 -17.72
N GLY A 308 -8.89 -17.74 -17.67
CA GLY A 308 -9.47 -18.36 -18.85
C GLY A 308 -10.07 -17.36 -19.82
N ALA A 309 -10.73 -16.30 -19.33
CA ALA A 309 -11.24 -15.24 -20.18
C ALA A 309 -10.11 -14.49 -20.93
N PHE A 310 -8.99 -14.19 -20.25
CA PHE A 310 -7.83 -13.59 -20.90
C PHE A 310 -7.15 -14.52 -21.91
N VAL A 311 -7.06 -15.81 -21.59
CA VAL A 311 -6.53 -16.83 -22.52
C VAL A 311 -7.38 -16.91 -23.79
N VAL A 312 -8.71 -16.97 -23.64
CA VAL A 312 -9.64 -16.97 -24.79
C VAL A 312 -9.54 -15.67 -25.59
N ALA A 313 -9.25 -14.55 -24.94
CA ALA A 313 -9.02 -13.26 -25.59
C ALA A 313 -7.63 -13.12 -26.25
N GLY A 314 -6.76 -14.13 -26.17
CA GLY A 314 -5.45 -14.13 -26.81
C GLY A 314 -4.28 -13.71 -25.92
N PHE A 315 -4.47 -13.57 -24.60
CA PHE A 315 -3.41 -13.19 -23.66
C PHE A 315 -3.06 -14.33 -22.69
N TRP A 316 -1.83 -14.83 -22.79
CA TRP A 316 -1.25 -15.73 -21.79
C TRP A 316 -0.38 -14.97 -20.79
N TRP A 317 -0.68 -15.13 -19.50
CA TRP A 317 -0.07 -14.35 -18.43
C TRP A 317 1.46 -14.54 -18.32
N LEU A 318 1.97 -15.76 -18.55
CA LEU A 318 3.42 -16.01 -18.46
C LEU A 318 4.18 -15.40 -19.63
N ASP A 319 3.61 -15.39 -20.83
CA ASP A 319 4.23 -14.74 -22.00
C ASP A 319 4.28 -13.22 -21.79
N GLY A 320 3.21 -12.64 -21.23
CA GLY A 320 3.21 -11.25 -20.80
C GLY A 320 4.29 -10.96 -19.75
N LEU A 321 4.46 -11.85 -18.75
CA LEU A 321 5.48 -11.68 -17.71
C LEU A 321 6.90 -11.67 -18.31
N GLU A 322 7.17 -12.58 -19.24
CA GLU A 322 8.47 -12.66 -19.91
C GLU A 322 8.71 -11.43 -20.79
N ALA A 323 7.72 -11.00 -21.57
CA ALA A 323 7.80 -9.78 -22.36
C ALA A 323 8.10 -8.55 -21.46
N THR A 324 7.38 -8.40 -20.35
CA THR A 324 7.64 -7.36 -19.36
C THR A 324 9.05 -7.47 -18.77
N ARG A 325 9.54 -8.66 -18.47
CA ARG A 325 10.88 -8.87 -17.92
C ARG A 325 11.96 -8.44 -18.91
N ILE A 326 11.83 -8.81 -20.19
CA ILE A 326 12.76 -8.39 -21.26
C ILE A 326 12.79 -6.86 -21.35
N ARG A 327 11.61 -6.21 -21.37
CA ARG A 327 11.50 -4.74 -21.37
C ARG A 327 12.10 -4.10 -20.12
N TYR A 328 11.90 -4.71 -18.95
CA TYR A 328 12.44 -4.24 -17.69
C TYR A 328 13.97 -4.31 -17.64
N ASP A 329 14.53 -5.43 -18.07
CA ASP A 329 15.97 -5.67 -18.13
C ASP A 329 16.65 -4.81 -19.20
N ALA A 330 15.99 -4.56 -20.35
CA ALA A 330 16.45 -3.59 -21.35
C ALA A 330 16.37 -2.12 -20.87
N GLY A 331 15.47 -1.85 -19.92
CA GLY A 331 15.19 -0.52 -19.40
C GLY A 331 16.00 -0.16 -18.15
N ILE A 332 15.33 0.54 -17.22
CA ILE A 332 15.96 1.07 -15.99
C ILE A 332 16.39 -0.04 -15.01
N GLY A 333 15.90 -1.27 -15.21
CA GLY A 333 16.29 -2.43 -14.42
C GLY A 333 17.77 -2.78 -14.56
N SER A 334 18.39 -2.54 -15.73
CA SER A 334 19.81 -2.84 -15.99
C SER A 334 20.78 -1.97 -15.18
N ILE A 335 20.46 -0.70 -15.00
CA ILE A 335 21.36 0.28 -14.35
C ILE A 335 21.23 0.30 -12.82
N ARG A 336 20.14 -0.28 -12.28
CA ARG A 336 19.84 -0.30 -10.84
C ARG A 336 20.40 -1.58 -10.19
N PRO A 337 21.40 -1.51 -9.29
CA PRO A 337 22.04 -2.69 -8.74
C PRO A 337 21.12 -3.46 -7.77
N ARG A 338 20.81 -4.71 -8.10
CA ARG A 338 19.89 -5.56 -7.34
C ARG A 338 20.24 -5.64 -5.86
N ARG A 339 21.51 -5.87 -5.51
CA ARG A 339 21.95 -5.99 -4.11
C ARG A 339 21.64 -4.75 -3.28
N PHE A 340 21.90 -3.55 -3.81
CA PHE A 340 21.62 -2.30 -3.11
C PHE A 340 20.11 -2.16 -2.85
N PHE A 341 19.28 -2.35 -3.87
CA PHE A 341 17.84 -2.17 -3.73
C PHE A 341 17.20 -3.24 -2.84
N THR A 342 17.61 -4.50 -2.95
CA THR A 342 17.07 -5.57 -2.10
C THR A 342 17.38 -5.35 -0.60
N PHE A 343 18.59 -4.91 -0.24
CA PHE A 343 19.01 -4.86 1.17
C PHE A 343 18.94 -3.47 1.82
N LEU A 344 18.96 -2.39 1.05
CA LEU A 344 18.97 -1.02 1.57
C LEU A 344 17.89 -0.13 0.93
N GLY A 345 17.94 0.03 -0.39
CA GLY A 345 17.11 1.00 -1.11
C GLY A 345 15.61 0.77 -0.92
N ASN A 346 15.12 -0.43 -1.29
CA ASN A 346 13.70 -0.76 -1.18
C ASN A 346 13.23 -0.83 0.29
N PRO A 347 13.95 -1.50 1.23
CA PRO A 347 13.58 -1.46 2.63
C PRO A 347 13.48 -0.04 3.21
N ALA A 348 14.37 0.87 2.83
CA ALA A 348 14.34 2.26 3.27
C ALA A 348 13.15 3.03 2.69
N ALA A 349 12.90 2.93 1.37
CA ALA A 349 11.75 3.56 0.73
C ALA A 349 10.42 3.04 1.27
N PHE A 350 10.28 1.73 1.45
CA PHE A 350 9.08 1.14 2.07
C PHE A 350 8.94 1.56 3.54
N SER A 351 10.04 1.68 4.28
CA SER A 351 10.02 2.19 5.66
C SER A 351 9.59 3.65 5.74
N LEU A 352 9.93 4.47 4.75
CA LEU A 352 9.43 5.85 4.64
C LEU A 352 7.92 5.86 4.37
N ALA A 353 7.43 5.01 3.47
CA ALA A 353 6.00 4.88 3.16
C ALA A 353 5.17 4.37 4.36
N LEU A 354 5.70 3.41 5.11
CA LEU A 354 5.08 2.92 6.35
C LEU A 354 5.15 3.95 7.49
N GLY A 355 6.27 4.66 7.61
CA GLY A 355 6.56 5.55 8.74
C GLY A 355 7.03 4.82 10.01
N PRO A 356 7.53 5.57 11.00
CA PRO A 356 8.14 5.02 12.22
C PRO A 356 7.14 4.28 13.13
N ALA A 357 5.85 4.56 13.01
CA ALA A 357 4.81 3.87 13.79
C ALA A 357 4.81 2.36 13.52
N ALA A 358 5.03 1.94 12.27
CA ALA A 358 5.09 0.52 11.90
C ALA A 358 6.27 -0.19 12.58
N TRP A 359 7.45 0.45 12.63
CA TRP A 359 8.64 -0.11 13.27
C TRP A 359 8.47 -0.27 14.78
N VAL A 360 7.91 0.74 15.44
CA VAL A 360 7.59 0.65 16.88
C VAL A 360 6.52 -0.41 17.13
N ALA A 361 5.53 -0.53 16.25
CA ALA A 361 4.48 -1.53 16.37
C ALA A 361 5.04 -2.96 16.24
N VAL A 362 5.93 -3.21 15.27
CA VAL A 362 6.65 -4.48 15.11
C VAL A 362 7.44 -4.85 16.38
N ALA A 363 8.08 -3.89 17.05
CA ALA A 363 8.84 -4.17 18.26
C ALA A 363 7.94 -4.42 19.50
N ARG A 364 6.85 -3.67 19.63
CA ARG A 364 6.09 -3.56 20.89
C ARG A 364 4.76 -4.31 20.90
N VAL A 365 4.07 -4.40 19.78
CA VAL A 365 2.73 -5.01 19.72
C VAL A 365 2.87 -6.52 19.72
N ARG A 366 2.06 -7.20 20.54
CA ARG A 366 2.05 -8.67 20.66
C ARG A 366 0.68 -9.27 20.36
N ASP A 367 -0.20 -8.48 19.76
CA ASP A 367 -1.52 -8.95 19.36
C ASP A 367 -1.40 -9.95 18.21
N ALA A 368 -1.59 -11.23 18.50
CA ALA A 368 -1.42 -12.30 17.54
C ALA A 368 -2.34 -12.14 16.31
N ARG A 369 -3.55 -11.61 16.49
CA ARG A 369 -4.54 -11.46 15.41
C ARG A 369 -4.13 -10.38 14.42
N LEU A 370 -3.61 -9.25 14.92
CA LEU A 370 -3.01 -8.21 14.06
C LEU A 370 -1.72 -8.70 13.39
N TRP A 371 -0.92 -9.50 14.11
CA TRP A 371 0.30 -10.09 13.57
C TRP A 371 0.06 -11.05 12.42
N LEU A 372 -1.04 -11.82 12.40
CA LEU A 372 -1.37 -12.69 11.26
C LEU A 372 -1.46 -11.88 9.94
N LEU A 373 -2.11 -10.73 10.00
CA LEU A 373 -2.27 -9.84 8.84
C LEU A 373 -0.95 -9.15 8.46
N ALA A 374 -0.24 -8.61 9.45
CA ALA A 374 1.00 -7.90 9.20
C ALA A 374 2.16 -8.80 8.78
N ALA A 375 2.24 -10.03 9.32
CA ALA A 375 3.22 -11.01 8.86
C ALA A 375 2.99 -11.38 7.39
N GLY A 376 1.73 -11.46 6.95
CA GLY A 376 1.39 -11.63 5.53
C GLY A 376 1.84 -10.45 4.68
N GLY A 377 1.62 -9.20 5.13
CA GLY A 377 2.07 -8.00 4.43
C GLY A 377 3.60 -7.88 4.35
N ILE A 378 4.30 -8.16 5.45
CA ILE A 378 5.77 -8.19 5.51
C ILE A 378 6.32 -9.30 4.62
N GLY A 379 5.72 -10.49 4.67
CA GLY A 379 6.11 -11.64 3.84
C GLY A 379 5.88 -11.37 2.35
N ALA A 380 4.76 -10.74 1.98
CA ALA A 380 4.47 -10.31 0.62
C ALA A 380 5.51 -9.31 0.11
N ALA A 381 5.81 -8.27 0.89
CA ALA A 381 6.83 -7.29 0.56
C ALA A 381 8.23 -7.93 0.45
N ALA A 382 8.58 -8.86 1.34
CA ALA A 382 9.85 -9.58 1.28
C ALA A 382 9.95 -10.47 0.02
N ALA A 383 8.90 -11.21 -0.32
CA ALA A 383 8.84 -12.03 -1.52
C ALA A 383 8.96 -11.18 -2.80
N ALA A 384 8.21 -10.06 -2.87
CA ALA A 384 8.31 -9.09 -3.95
C ALA A 384 9.75 -8.53 -4.08
N ASN A 385 10.37 -8.16 -2.96
CA ASN A 385 11.71 -7.61 -2.94
C ASN A 385 12.79 -8.62 -3.37
N LEU A 386 12.67 -9.87 -2.92
CA LEU A 386 13.62 -10.94 -3.24
C LEU A 386 13.50 -11.40 -4.69
N SER A 387 12.31 -11.30 -5.30
CA SER A 387 12.11 -11.58 -6.73
C SER A 387 13.04 -10.76 -7.63
N GLY A 388 13.37 -9.52 -7.22
CA GLY A 388 14.17 -8.59 -8.01
C GLY A 388 13.41 -7.90 -9.15
N LEU A 389 12.08 -8.12 -9.25
CA LEU A 389 11.19 -7.50 -10.25
C LEU A 389 10.84 -6.04 -9.92
N SER A 390 11.28 -5.52 -8.78
CA SER A 390 11.13 -4.10 -8.42
C SER A 390 12.43 -3.58 -7.81
N LYS A 391 13.12 -2.68 -8.51
CA LYS A 391 14.31 -1.96 -8.03
C LYS A 391 13.97 -0.47 -8.01
N ALA A 392 13.89 0.12 -6.81
CA ALA A 392 13.36 1.46 -6.53
C ALA A 392 11.84 1.58 -6.70
N GLU A 393 11.31 2.77 -6.41
CA GLU A 393 9.89 3.17 -6.59
C GLU A 393 8.90 2.35 -5.73
N VAL A 394 9.41 1.60 -4.76
CA VAL A 394 8.61 0.69 -3.93
C VAL A 394 7.69 1.41 -2.95
N GLU A 395 7.97 2.67 -2.63
CA GLU A 395 7.06 3.55 -1.90
C GLU A 395 5.69 3.67 -2.57
N ARG A 396 5.64 3.48 -3.89
CA ARG A 396 4.42 3.44 -4.71
C ARG A 396 4.05 2.00 -5.12
N ILE A 397 5.01 1.21 -5.64
CA ILE A 397 4.74 -0.16 -6.12
C ILE A 397 4.21 -1.07 -4.99
N TRP A 398 4.66 -0.85 -3.75
CA TRP A 398 4.26 -1.66 -2.59
C TRP A 398 3.09 -1.07 -1.79
N LEU A 399 2.36 -0.08 -2.34
CA LEU A 399 1.09 0.38 -1.77
C LEU A 399 0.12 -0.77 -1.43
N PRO A 400 0.01 -1.86 -2.23
CA PRO A 400 -0.82 -3.00 -1.85
C PRO A 400 -0.41 -3.69 -0.54
N PHE A 401 0.85 -3.59 -0.11
CA PHE A 401 1.37 -4.24 1.09
C PHE A 401 1.29 -3.32 2.33
N VAL A 402 1.37 -1.99 2.14
CA VAL A 402 1.41 -0.98 3.21
C VAL A 402 0.27 -1.17 4.23
N PRO A 403 -1.02 -1.25 3.84
CA PRO A 403 -2.11 -1.29 4.81
C PRO A 403 -2.03 -2.49 5.75
N TRP A 404 -1.57 -3.63 5.24
CA TRP A 404 -1.48 -4.88 5.99
C TRP A 404 -0.39 -4.85 7.04
N VAL A 405 0.72 -4.17 6.79
CA VAL A 405 1.75 -3.94 7.82
C VAL A 405 1.24 -2.91 8.84
N LEU A 406 0.58 -1.84 8.39
CA LEU A 406 0.07 -0.78 9.25
C LEU A 406 -1.05 -1.20 10.22
N VAL A 407 -1.72 -2.34 10.00
CA VAL A 407 -2.69 -2.85 10.98
C VAL A 407 -2.07 -3.08 12.37
N LEU A 408 -0.77 -3.37 12.44
CA LEU A 408 -0.06 -3.48 13.72
C LEU A 408 0.00 -2.16 14.47
N ALA A 409 0.05 -1.02 13.79
CA ALA A 409 0.10 0.30 14.42
C ALA A 409 -1.15 0.57 15.29
N GLY A 410 -2.31 0.04 14.90
CA GLY A 410 -3.52 0.09 15.74
C GLY A 410 -3.37 -0.61 17.09
N GLY A 411 -2.47 -1.58 17.19
CA GLY A 411 -2.11 -2.23 18.46
C GLY A 411 -1.37 -1.31 19.43
N LEU A 412 -0.68 -0.27 18.94
CA LEU A 412 -0.01 0.73 19.80
C LEU A 412 -1.02 1.45 20.70
N ALA A 413 -2.22 1.72 20.17
CA ALA A 413 -3.29 2.37 20.91
C ALA A 413 -3.86 1.51 22.05
N ALA A 414 -3.49 0.21 22.11
CA ALA A 414 -3.86 -0.71 23.19
C ALA A 414 -2.74 -0.95 24.22
N LEU A 415 -1.51 -0.46 23.99
CA LEU A 415 -0.31 -0.84 24.78
C LEU A 415 -0.33 -0.38 26.24
N GLY A 416 -1.20 0.53 26.66
CA GLY A 416 -1.33 0.79 28.10
C GLY A 416 -2.09 2.02 28.51
N ARG A 417 -3.27 1.78 29.09
CA ARG A 417 -3.83 2.59 30.20
C ARG A 417 -2.94 2.56 31.47
N ARG A 418 -1.80 1.87 31.46
CA ARG A 418 -0.82 1.75 32.56
C ARG A 418 0.44 2.60 32.40
N GLU A 419 0.74 3.12 31.20
CA GLU A 419 1.83 4.09 30.96
C GLU A 419 1.33 5.54 31.11
N SER A 420 0.05 5.75 31.43
CA SER A 420 -0.59 7.06 31.60
C SER A 420 -0.16 7.82 32.87
N GLY A 421 1.09 7.65 33.30
CA GLY A 421 1.71 8.59 34.21
C GLY A 421 2.03 9.87 33.44
N ARG A 422 1.38 10.99 33.79
CA ARG A 422 1.70 12.42 33.50
C ARG A 422 2.18 12.85 32.10
N SER A 423 2.31 11.95 31.14
CA SER A 423 2.90 12.21 29.82
C SER A 423 1.81 12.57 28.81
N TRP A 424 2.10 13.60 28.03
CA TRP A 424 1.15 14.17 27.09
C TRP A 424 1.04 13.33 25.81
N SER A 425 -0.19 13.20 25.31
CA SER A 425 -0.51 12.51 24.05
C SER A 425 -1.18 13.50 23.09
N TRP A 426 -0.71 13.55 21.84
CA TRP A 426 -1.30 14.38 20.79
C TRP A 426 -2.78 14.04 20.56
N SER A 427 -3.13 12.75 20.66
CA SER A 427 -4.48 12.21 20.44
C SER A 427 -5.14 11.83 21.78
N PRO A 428 -6.12 12.63 22.26
CA PRO A 428 -6.79 12.36 23.53
C PRO A 428 -7.42 10.96 23.57
N GLY A 429 -7.21 10.24 24.69
CA GLY A 429 -7.72 8.88 24.88
C GLY A 429 -6.82 7.77 24.32
N TRP A 430 -5.72 8.11 23.65
CA TRP A 430 -4.67 7.16 23.24
C TRP A 430 -3.40 7.34 24.10
N PRO A 431 -2.62 6.27 24.33
CA PRO A 431 -1.33 6.39 24.99
C PRO A 431 -0.38 7.28 24.17
N PRO A 432 0.57 8.00 24.82
CA PRO A 432 1.49 8.92 24.14
C PRO A 432 2.22 8.29 22.95
N VAL A 433 2.66 7.03 23.07
CA VAL A 433 3.32 6.32 21.96
C VAL A 433 2.45 6.26 20.72
N ALA A 434 1.15 5.99 20.84
CA ALA A 434 0.25 5.88 19.70
C ALA A 434 -0.12 7.26 19.13
N GLY A 435 -0.54 8.19 19.99
CA GLY A 435 -0.95 9.52 19.56
C GLY A 435 0.18 10.34 18.94
N ASN A 436 1.37 10.29 19.55
CA ASN A 436 2.52 11.05 19.06
C ASN A 436 3.10 10.43 17.79
N LEU A 437 3.14 9.09 17.65
CA LEU A 437 3.59 8.47 16.41
C LEU A 437 2.61 8.71 15.24
N LEU A 438 1.31 8.79 15.51
CA LEU A 438 0.32 9.19 14.50
C LEU A 438 0.60 10.64 14.01
N ALA A 439 0.88 11.56 14.92
CA ALA A 439 1.28 12.93 14.55
C ALA A 439 2.62 12.96 13.79
N VAL A 440 3.59 12.10 14.16
CA VAL A 440 4.87 11.98 13.43
C VAL A 440 4.66 11.49 12.00
N GLN A 441 3.71 10.58 11.73
CA GLN A 441 3.40 10.17 10.36
C GLN A 441 2.93 11.35 9.50
N VAL A 442 2.07 12.21 10.06
CA VAL A 442 1.60 13.44 9.40
C VAL A 442 2.77 14.35 9.06
N VAL A 443 3.65 14.62 10.06
CA VAL A 443 4.83 15.47 9.85
C VAL A 443 5.74 14.86 8.78
N LEU A 444 5.96 13.55 8.82
CA LEU A 444 6.80 12.85 7.85
C LEU A 444 6.24 12.98 6.42
N ALA A 445 4.94 12.78 6.22
CA ALA A 445 4.30 12.95 4.91
C ALA A 445 4.48 14.37 4.37
N VAL A 446 4.25 15.39 5.21
CA VAL A 446 4.45 16.80 4.84
C VAL A 446 5.91 17.10 4.51
N VAL A 447 6.86 16.56 5.29
CA VAL A 447 8.30 16.72 5.01
C VAL A 447 8.68 16.06 3.69
N ILE A 448 8.15 14.86 3.40
CA ILE A 448 8.40 14.16 2.13
C ILE A 448 7.97 15.04 0.96
N VAL A 449 6.72 15.51 0.93
CA VAL A 449 6.24 16.35 -0.19
C VAL A 449 6.95 17.70 -0.26
N SER A 450 7.41 18.24 0.87
CA SER A 450 8.14 19.52 0.90
C SER A 450 9.60 19.40 0.43
N VAL A 451 10.18 18.20 0.42
CA VAL A 451 11.62 18.00 0.13
C VAL A 451 11.84 17.19 -1.14
N VAL A 452 10.90 16.33 -1.51
CA VAL A 452 10.98 15.46 -2.68
C VAL A 452 9.86 15.82 -3.64
N ASN A 453 10.22 16.16 -4.87
CA ASN A 453 9.28 16.29 -5.98
C ASN A 453 9.18 14.93 -6.65
N THR A 454 8.04 14.28 -6.42
CA THR A 454 7.72 12.97 -6.96
C THR A 454 6.85 13.12 -8.21
N PRO A 455 7.01 12.25 -9.23
CA PRO A 455 6.20 12.34 -10.46
C PRO A 455 4.74 11.92 -10.26
N TRP A 456 4.43 11.34 -9.11
CA TRP A 456 3.10 10.90 -8.72
C TRP A 456 2.49 11.93 -7.79
#